data_AF-A0A4R0N184-F1
#
_entry.id   AF-A0A4R0N184-F1
#
_cell.length_a   1.000
_cell.length_b   1.000
_cell.length_c   1.000
_cell.angle_alpha   90.00
_cell.angle_beta   90.00
_cell.angle_gamma   90.00
#
_symmetry.space_group_name_H-M   'P 1'
#
loop_
_entity.id
_entity.type
_entity.pdbx_description
1 polymer ?
#
loop_
_entity_poly.entity_id
_entity_poly.type
_entity_poly.pdbx_seq_one_letter_code
_entity_poly.pdbx_strand_id
1 'polypeptide(L)'
;MENLRHTFLKAVNSAGQYSAYAAPALSNDFNTLPELLQKFFHRCGYTGQEKIECAHIKWNDTALRLSPQANWSSMRCYQLNFLSEPVRLVYMSIKWYGLFPLEAVDIYKDAQGQMLVKLLKMIPISNAKGKEMDAAELVTILAETMIIPHYALQKYITWEVIDPSNIKGIIHHNGISASGIFHFNEHGDCTQFTTQDRYRAKKNNKYQKTPWTATANDYILKKGIRFPTKFSATWHTDNGDYEYFKGSIKSVELNKTEFSGI
;
A
#
# COMPACT_ATOMS: atom_id res chain seq x y z
N MET A 1 -11.54 -7.45 -25.51
CA MET A 1 -10.45 -7.07 -24.57
C MET A 1 -11.08 -6.53 -23.30
N GLU A 2 -10.68 -7.06 -22.13
CA GLU A 2 -11.26 -6.64 -20.85
C GLU A 2 -10.72 -5.27 -20.40
N ASN A 3 -11.63 -4.39 -19.95
CA ASN A 3 -11.32 -3.09 -19.38
C ASN A 3 -10.68 -3.28 -17.99
N LEU A 4 -9.63 -2.51 -17.66
CA LEU A 4 -8.92 -2.64 -16.37
C LEU A 4 -9.80 -2.37 -15.15
N ARG A 5 -10.81 -1.50 -15.27
CA ARG A 5 -11.83 -1.30 -14.24
C ARG A 5 -12.60 -2.60 -13.96
N HIS A 6 -12.93 -3.37 -15.01
CA HIS A 6 -13.63 -4.64 -14.85
C HIS A 6 -12.73 -5.69 -14.20
N THR A 7 -11.45 -5.74 -14.59
CA THR A 7 -10.44 -6.59 -13.93
C THR A 7 -10.34 -6.27 -12.43
N PHE A 8 -10.29 -4.99 -12.07
CA PHE A 8 -10.28 -4.55 -10.68
C PHE A 8 -11.55 -4.96 -9.92
N LEU A 9 -12.74 -4.67 -10.45
CA LEU A 9 -14.02 -5.01 -9.78
C LEU A 9 -14.21 -6.52 -9.61
N LYS A 10 -13.76 -7.34 -10.59
CA LYS A 10 -13.73 -8.79 -10.45
C LYS A 10 -12.82 -9.25 -9.32
N ALA A 11 -11.62 -8.65 -9.21
CA ALA A 11 -10.69 -8.98 -8.13
C ALA A 11 -11.26 -8.61 -6.76
N VAL A 12 -11.92 -7.45 -6.66
CA VAL A 12 -12.64 -7.00 -5.44
C VAL A 12 -13.73 -8.00 -5.05
N ASN A 13 -14.61 -8.36 -5.97
CA ASN A 13 -15.71 -9.29 -5.69
C ASN A 13 -15.19 -10.67 -5.26
N SER A 14 -14.17 -11.18 -5.94
CA SER A 14 -13.54 -12.45 -5.59
C SER A 14 -12.92 -12.40 -4.19
N ALA A 15 -12.11 -11.37 -3.88
CA ALA A 15 -11.48 -11.23 -2.57
C ALA A 15 -12.50 -11.02 -1.43
N GLY A 16 -13.57 -10.26 -1.70
CA GLY A 16 -14.67 -10.04 -0.75
C GLY A 16 -15.42 -11.32 -0.40
N GLN A 17 -15.68 -12.20 -1.38
CA GLN A 17 -16.27 -13.51 -1.12
C GLN A 17 -15.37 -14.34 -0.21
N TYR A 18 -14.07 -14.44 -0.50
CA TYR A 18 -13.13 -15.18 0.36
C TYR A 18 -13.07 -14.64 1.79
N SER A 19 -13.05 -13.31 1.97
CA SER A 19 -13.05 -12.68 3.30
C SER A 19 -14.32 -13.03 4.09
N ALA A 20 -15.49 -13.03 3.45
CA ALA A 20 -16.76 -13.33 4.12
C ALA A 20 -16.85 -14.78 4.65
N TYR A 21 -16.07 -15.71 4.08
CA TYR A 21 -16.02 -17.12 4.50
C TYR A 21 -14.79 -17.48 5.34
N ALA A 22 -13.85 -16.55 5.53
CA ALA A 22 -12.68 -16.79 6.36
C ALA A 22 -13.09 -16.94 7.83
N ALA A 23 -12.46 -17.87 8.54
CA ALA A 23 -12.62 -17.96 9.99
C ALA A 23 -12.25 -16.61 10.62
N PRO A 24 -12.96 -16.16 11.67
CA PRO A 24 -12.64 -14.91 12.32
C PRO A 24 -11.16 -14.82 12.67
N ALA A 25 -10.51 -13.71 12.31
CA ALA A 25 -9.17 -13.41 12.77
C ALA A 25 -9.09 -13.60 14.29
N LEU A 26 -8.12 -14.39 14.75
CA LEU A 26 -7.84 -14.66 16.16
C LEU A 26 -7.47 -13.33 16.83
N SER A 27 -8.18 -12.99 17.92
CA SER A 27 -7.84 -12.00 18.96
C SER A 27 -6.87 -10.87 18.57
N ASN A 28 -7.38 -9.63 18.45
CA ASN A 28 -6.62 -8.42 18.11
C ASN A 28 -5.88 -7.78 19.30
N ASP A 29 -5.26 -8.62 20.12
CA ASP A 29 -4.52 -8.15 21.29
C ASP A 29 -3.16 -7.57 20.88
N PHE A 30 -3.15 -6.28 20.57
CA PHE A 30 -1.93 -5.56 20.23
C PHE A 30 -0.99 -5.38 21.43
N ASN A 31 -1.39 -5.74 22.66
CA ASN A 31 -0.48 -5.70 23.83
C ASN A 31 0.69 -6.69 23.69
N THR A 32 0.60 -7.63 22.74
CA THR A 32 1.68 -8.55 22.38
C THR A 32 2.69 -7.94 21.38
N LEU A 33 2.35 -6.82 20.74
CA LEU A 33 3.26 -6.12 19.83
C LEU A 33 4.34 -5.36 20.61
N PRO A 34 5.48 -5.01 19.98
CA PRO A 34 6.45 -4.11 20.59
C PRO A 34 5.86 -2.74 20.95
N GLU A 35 6.41 -2.09 22.00
CA GLU A 35 5.88 -0.86 22.60
C GLU A 35 5.63 0.29 21.60
N LEU A 36 6.52 0.45 20.61
CA LEU A 36 6.36 1.43 19.53
C LEU A 36 5.04 1.24 18.77
N LEU A 37 4.70 -0.01 18.45
CA LEU A 37 3.46 -0.35 17.76
C LEU A 37 2.25 -0.20 18.68
N GLN A 38 2.35 -0.60 19.95
CA GLN A 38 1.26 -0.39 20.91
C GLN A 38 0.89 1.11 21.00
N LYS A 39 1.89 1.98 21.17
CA LYS A 39 1.70 3.44 21.19
C LYS A 39 1.05 3.93 19.90
N PHE A 40 1.51 3.44 18.75
CA PHE A 40 0.94 3.81 17.45
C PHE A 40 -0.52 3.36 17.31
N PHE A 41 -0.87 2.14 17.71
CA PHE A 41 -2.25 1.64 17.70
C PHE A 41 -3.18 2.49 18.57
N HIS A 42 -2.77 2.77 19.81
CA HIS A 42 -3.53 3.63 20.71
C HIS A 42 -3.77 5.01 20.11
N ARG A 43 -2.74 5.63 19.52
CA ARG A 43 -2.88 6.93 18.85
C ARG A 43 -3.81 6.86 17.65
N CYS A 44 -3.78 5.77 16.90
CA CYS A 44 -4.68 5.53 15.78
C CYS A 44 -6.15 5.33 16.19
N GLY A 45 -6.45 5.31 17.50
CA GLY A 45 -7.81 5.19 18.02
C GLY A 45 -8.30 3.74 18.12
N TYR A 46 -7.41 2.76 18.03
CA TYR A 46 -7.75 1.35 18.15
C TYR A 46 -7.77 0.91 19.61
N THR A 47 -8.79 0.14 19.96
CA THR A 47 -9.05 -0.36 21.31
C THR A 47 -8.68 -1.83 21.49
N GLY A 48 -8.38 -2.53 20.39
CA GLY A 48 -7.97 -3.94 20.39
C GLY A 48 -9.15 -4.91 20.32
N GLN A 49 -10.36 -4.37 20.20
CA GLN A 49 -11.60 -5.14 20.05
C GLN A 49 -12.12 -5.11 18.60
N GLU A 50 -11.58 -4.23 17.76
CA GLU A 50 -12.02 -4.05 16.39
C GLU A 50 -11.55 -5.20 15.52
N LYS A 51 -12.46 -5.98 14.95
CA LYS A 51 -12.13 -6.95 13.91
C LYS A 51 -12.07 -6.24 12.56
N ILE A 52 -10.87 -6.02 12.02
CA ILE A 52 -10.68 -5.39 10.71
C ILE A 52 -10.24 -6.44 9.69
N GLU A 53 -11.09 -6.72 8.71
CA GLU A 53 -10.84 -7.68 7.63
C GLU A 53 -10.41 -6.98 6.35
N CYS A 54 -10.95 -5.79 6.08
CA CYS A 54 -10.60 -5.00 4.92
C CYS A 54 -10.58 -3.49 5.20
N ALA A 55 -9.84 -2.76 4.37
CA ALA A 55 -9.74 -1.31 4.43
C ALA A 55 -9.82 -0.70 3.03
N HIS A 56 -10.80 0.17 2.82
CA HIS A 56 -10.96 0.98 1.62
C HIS A 56 -10.33 2.35 1.85
N ILE A 57 -9.24 2.64 1.15
CA ILE A 57 -8.55 3.93 1.22
C ILE A 57 -9.12 4.86 0.14
N LYS A 58 -9.80 5.93 0.58
CA LYS A 58 -10.31 6.97 -0.31
C LYS A 58 -9.26 8.06 -0.47
N TRP A 59 -8.60 8.03 -1.62
CA TRP A 59 -7.62 9.01 -2.01
C TRP A 59 -8.25 10.30 -2.54
N ASN A 60 -7.52 11.40 -2.42
CA ASN A 60 -7.80 12.69 -3.03
C ASN A 60 -6.49 13.34 -3.50
N ASP A 61 -6.55 14.23 -4.49
CA ASP A 61 -5.39 14.99 -4.98
C ASP A 61 -4.16 14.11 -5.27
N THR A 62 -4.36 12.96 -5.90
CA THR A 62 -3.27 12.05 -6.22
C THR A 62 -2.56 12.45 -7.51
N ALA A 63 -1.23 12.39 -7.50
CA ALA A 63 -0.41 12.66 -8.65
C ALA A 63 0.73 11.64 -8.76
N LEU A 64 1.08 11.33 -10.00
CA LEU A 64 2.20 10.46 -10.35
C LEU A 64 3.16 11.20 -11.28
N ARG A 65 4.45 10.97 -11.11
CA ARG A 65 5.50 11.38 -12.03
C ARG A 65 6.08 10.11 -12.68
N LEU A 66 6.28 10.14 -14.01
CA LEU A 66 6.72 8.96 -14.79
C LEU A 66 8.24 8.86 -14.95
N SER A 67 8.95 9.98 -14.89
CA SER A 67 10.42 10.03 -14.84
C SER A 67 10.88 11.20 -13.95
N PRO A 68 12.14 11.23 -13.46
CA PRO A 68 12.60 12.29 -12.56
C PRO A 68 12.40 13.72 -13.09
N GLN A 69 12.44 13.91 -14.41
CA GLN A 69 12.25 15.20 -15.07
C GLN A 69 10.82 15.44 -15.59
N ALA A 70 9.92 14.46 -15.48
CA ALA A 70 8.54 14.61 -15.96
C ALA A 70 7.71 15.53 -15.05
N ASN A 71 6.68 16.14 -15.63
CA ASN A 71 5.66 16.85 -14.86
C ASN A 71 4.77 15.87 -14.08
N TRP A 72 4.20 16.36 -12.98
CA TRP A 72 3.17 15.63 -12.23
C TRP A 72 1.90 15.46 -13.07
N SER A 73 1.42 14.22 -13.16
CA SER A 73 0.16 13.89 -13.81
C SER A 73 -0.89 13.58 -12.75
N SER A 74 -2.02 14.31 -12.77
CA SER A 74 -3.14 14.04 -11.88
C SER A 74 -3.73 12.66 -12.15
N MET A 75 -4.12 11.98 -11.08
CA MET A 75 -4.65 10.62 -11.09
C MET A 75 -5.88 10.54 -10.19
N ARG A 76 -6.79 9.61 -10.50
CA ARG A 76 -7.75 9.06 -9.54
C ARG A 76 -7.26 7.70 -9.11
N CYS A 77 -7.30 7.43 -7.81
CA CYS A 77 -6.85 6.19 -7.20
C CYS A 77 -7.98 5.57 -6.39
N TYR A 78 -8.26 4.30 -6.63
CA TYR A 78 -9.24 3.51 -5.88
C TYR A 78 -8.51 2.30 -5.31
N GLN A 79 -8.58 2.13 -3.99
CA GLN A 79 -7.79 1.13 -3.29
C GLN A 79 -8.63 0.38 -2.26
N LEU A 80 -8.51 -0.95 -2.28
CA LEU A 80 -9.07 -1.84 -1.27
C LEU A 80 -8.05 -2.91 -0.90
N ASN A 81 -7.89 -3.10 0.39
CA ASN A 81 -7.01 -4.09 0.97
C ASN A 81 -7.84 -5.09 1.77
N PHE A 82 -7.49 -6.38 1.69
CA PHE A 82 -7.93 -7.39 2.65
C PHE A 82 -6.71 -7.79 3.47
N LEU A 83 -6.92 -8.09 4.76
CA LEU A 83 -5.83 -8.16 5.73
C LEU A 83 -5.50 -9.60 6.15
N SER A 84 -6.48 -10.51 6.22
CA SER A 84 -6.22 -11.90 6.67
C SER A 84 -5.21 -12.61 5.76
N GLU A 85 -5.28 -12.30 4.48
CA GLU A 85 -4.25 -12.54 3.47
C GLU A 85 -3.79 -11.17 2.98
N PRO A 86 -2.52 -10.97 2.59
CA PRO A 86 -2.00 -9.68 2.18
C PRO A 86 -2.52 -9.27 0.78
N VAL A 87 -3.83 -9.10 0.61
CA VAL A 87 -4.44 -8.73 -0.68
C VAL A 87 -4.49 -7.22 -0.80
N ARG A 88 -3.94 -6.70 -1.90
CA ARG A 88 -3.92 -5.27 -2.22
C ARG A 88 -4.42 -5.06 -3.63
N LEU A 89 -5.49 -4.29 -3.77
CA LEU A 89 -6.13 -4.03 -5.05
C LEU A 89 -6.19 -2.53 -5.28
N VAL A 90 -5.57 -2.07 -6.37
CA VAL A 90 -5.58 -0.66 -6.75
C VAL A 90 -5.96 -0.51 -8.21
N TYR A 91 -6.87 0.42 -8.50
CA TYR A 91 -7.17 0.91 -9.83
C TYR A 91 -6.85 2.40 -9.94
N MET A 92 -6.16 2.76 -11.01
CA MET A 92 -5.68 4.10 -11.29
C MET A 92 -6.17 4.59 -12.65
N SER A 93 -6.67 5.82 -12.68
CA SER A 93 -7.04 6.54 -13.89
C SER A 93 -6.25 7.84 -13.96
N ILE A 94 -5.29 7.92 -14.88
CA ILE A 94 -4.30 9.00 -14.99
C ILE A 94 -4.62 9.86 -16.22
N LYS A 95 -4.56 11.19 -16.05
CA LYS A 95 -4.64 12.15 -17.15
C LYS A 95 -3.23 12.47 -17.64
N TRP A 96 -2.71 11.67 -18.57
CA TRP A 96 -1.35 11.87 -19.09
C TRP A 96 -1.29 13.07 -20.04
N TYR A 97 -0.41 14.04 -19.74
CA TYR A 97 -0.33 15.35 -20.42
C TYR A 97 -1.68 16.09 -20.50
N GLY A 98 -2.62 15.82 -19.58
CA GLY A 98 -3.96 16.41 -19.60
C GLY A 98 -4.90 15.90 -20.71
N LEU A 99 -4.41 15.09 -21.65
CA LEU A 99 -5.14 14.73 -22.88
C LEU A 99 -5.38 13.22 -23.02
N PHE A 100 -4.43 12.37 -22.63
CA PHE A 100 -4.51 10.93 -22.90
C PHE A 100 -4.85 10.12 -21.65
N PRO A 101 -5.95 9.34 -21.65
CA PRO A 101 -6.29 8.46 -20.53
C PRO A 101 -5.34 7.27 -20.49
N LEU A 102 -4.57 7.20 -19.40
CA LEU A 102 -3.87 6.00 -18.97
C LEU A 102 -4.68 5.34 -17.86
N GLU A 103 -4.82 4.02 -17.93
CA GLU A 103 -5.37 3.22 -16.84
C GLU A 103 -4.31 2.27 -16.33
N ALA A 104 -4.29 2.04 -15.03
CA ALA A 104 -3.43 1.03 -14.43
C ALA A 104 -4.18 0.24 -13.36
N VAL A 105 -3.82 -1.03 -13.21
CA VAL A 105 -4.17 -1.84 -12.05
C VAL A 105 -2.89 -2.35 -11.41
N ASP A 106 -2.86 -2.26 -10.09
CA ASP A 106 -1.77 -2.71 -9.25
C ASP A 106 -2.38 -3.67 -8.22
N ILE A 107 -2.05 -4.95 -8.34
CA ILE A 107 -2.74 -6.06 -7.70
C ILE A 107 -1.72 -6.96 -7.04
N TYR A 108 -1.92 -7.26 -5.76
CA TYR A 108 -1.37 -8.45 -5.12
C TYR A 108 -2.51 -9.32 -4.62
N LYS A 109 -2.65 -10.52 -5.19
CA LYS A 109 -3.70 -11.49 -4.84
C LYS A 109 -3.20 -12.90 -5.17
N ASP A 110 -3.62 -13.89 -4.38
CA ASP A 110 -3.23 -15.29 -4.55
C ASP A 110 -1.69 -15.47 -4.62
N ALA A 111 -0.99 -14.68 -3.80
CA ALA A 111 0.47 -14.59 -3.74
C ALA A 111 1.17 -14.11 -5.01
N GLN A 112 0.48 -13.41 -5.90
CA GLN A 112 1.03 -12.87 -7.14
C GLN A 112 0.80 -11.36 -7.25
N GLY A 113 1.89 -10.64 -7.51
CA GLY A 113 1.92 -9.22 -7.83
C GLY A 113 1.79 -8.97 -9.34
N GLN A 114 1.01 -7.96 -9.70
CA GLN A 114 0.84 -7.52 -11.08
C GLN A 114 0.63 -6.00 -11.15
N MET A 115 1.47 -5.33 -11.93
CA MET A 115 1.25 -3.95 -12.37
C MET A 115 0.99 -3.93 -13.88
N LEU A 116 -0.25 -3.65 -14.27
CA LEU A 116 -0.68 -3.61 -15.67
C LEU A 116 -1.14 -2.20 -16.03
N VAL A 117 -0.50 -1.60 -17.04
CA VAL A 117 -0.79 -0.25 -17.54
C VAL A 117 -1.30 -0.33 -18.98
N LYS A 118 -2.42 0.32 -19.28
CA LYS A 118 -2.99 0.44 -20.63
C LYS A 118 -3.15 1.90 -21.08
N LEU A 119 -2.77 2.18 -22.33
CA LEU A 119 -3.07 3.42 -23.04
C LEU A 119 -4.43 3.33 -23.73
N LEU A 120 -5.21 4.40 -23.66
CA LEU A 120 -6.54 4.49 -24.28
C LEU A 120 -7.45 3.31 -23.90
N LYS A 121 -7.26 2.73 -22.70
CA LYS A 121 -7.96 1.56 -22.16
C LYS A 121 -7.79 0.25 -22.96
N MET A 122 -7.02 0.26 -24.04
CA MET A 122 -6.94 -0.85 -24.99
C MET A 122 -5.52 -1.40 -25.15
N ILE A 123 -4.52 -0.52 -25.26
CA ILE A 123 -3.17 -0.90 -25.67
C ILE A 123 -2.31 -1.12 -24.42
N PRO A 124 -1.87 -2.35 -24.09
CA PRO A 124 -0.98 -2.59 -22.97
C PRO A 124 0.38 -1.92 -23.21
N ILE A 125 0.79 -1.04 -22.29
CA ILE A 125 2.12 -0.40 -22.30
C ILE A 125 3.11 -1.19 -21.44
N SER A 126 2.62 -1.73 -20.32
CA SER A 126 3.44 -2.48 -19.38
C SER A 126 2.60 -3.52 -18.66
N ASN A 127 3.18 -4.67 -18.39
CA ASN A 127 2.57 -5.75 -17.62
C ASN A 127 3.68 -6.42 -16.80
N ALA A 128 4.00 -5.82 -15.65
CA ALA A 128 5.02 -6.34 -14.74
C ALA A 128 4.42 -7.45 -13.89
N LYS A 129 5.12 -8.60 -13.84
CA LYS A 129 4.78 -9.82 -13.09
C LYS A 129 6.07 -10.53 -12.70
N GLY A 130 5.97 -11.49 -11.79
CA GLY A 130 7.07 -12.36 -11.38
C GLY A 130 7.58 -12.00 -9.99
N LYS A 131 8.56 -12.78 -9.50
CA LYS A 131 9.01 -12.74 -8.10
C LYS A 131 9.45 -11.36 -7.63
N GLU A 132 10.03 -10.56 -8.53
CA GLU A 132 10.44 -9.19 -8.23
C GLU A 132 9.24 -8.25 -8.06
N MET A 133 8.18 -8.44 -8.84
CA MET A 133 6.91 -7.72 -8.66
C MET A 133 6.21 -8.17 -7.37
N ASP A 134 6.18 -9.48 -7.11
CA ASP A 134 5.60 -10.05 -5.89
C ASP A 134 6.28 -9.45 -4.64
N ALA A 135 7.62 -9.37 -4.63
CA ALA A 135 8.39 -8.77 -3.55
C ALA A 135 8.14 -7.25 -3.44
N ALA A 136 8.03 -6.52 -4.56
CA ALA A 136 7.74 -5.09 -4.54
C ALA A 136 6.34 -4.77 -4.00
N GLU A 137 5.36 -5.62 -4.26
CA GLU A 137 4.02 -5.50 -3.68
C GLU A 137 4.01 -5.81 -2.18
N LEU A 138 4.71 -6.86 -1.73
CA LEU A 138 4.84 -7.14 -0.30
C LEU A 138 5.50 -5.99 0.46
N VAL A 139 6.53 -5.35 -0.11
CA VAL A 139 7.09 -4.11 0.45
C VAL A 139 6.03 -3.01 0.58
N THR A 140 5.19 -2.85 -0.45
CA THR A 140 4.15 -1.81 -0.46
C THR A 140 3.09 -2.08 0.61
N ILE A 141 2.65 -3.34 0.74
CA ILE A 141 1.71 -3.77 1.79
C ILE A 141 2.30 -3.55 3.18
N LEU A 142 3.57 -3.92 3.39
CA LEU A 142 4.26 -3.67 4.65
C LEU A 142 4.26 -2.17 4.98
N ALA A 143 4.66 -1.32 4.03
CA ALA A 143 4.68 0.14 4.22
C ALA A 143 3.29 0.73 4.51
N GLU A 144 2.22 0.14 3.97
CA GLU A 144 0.84 0.56 4.21
C GLU A 144 0.37 0.30 5.65
N THR A 145 1.15 -0.37 6.50
CA THR A 145 0.93 -0.40 7.97
C THR A 145 0.82 1.01 8.57
N MET A 146 1.48 2.01 7.96
CA MET A 146 1.37 3.41 8.38
C MET A 146 -0.05 3.98 8.19
N ILE A 147 -0.82 3.45 7.22
CA ILE A 147 -2.20 3.85 6.93
C ILE A 147 -3.19 2.88 7.60
N ILE A 148 -2.87 1.58 7.61
CA ILE A 148 -3.70 0.49 8.12
C ILE A 148 -2.89 -0.26 9.20
N PRO A 149 -2.86 0.21 10.46
CA PRO A 149 -2.01 -0.37 11.50
C PRO A 149 -2.27 -1.85 11.76
N HIS A 150 -3.49 -2.33 11.47
CA HIS A 150 -3.88 -3.74 11.64
C HIS A 150 -3.06 -4.74 10.83
N TYR A 151 -2.27 -4.29 9.84
CA TYR A 151 -1.25 -5.15 9.23
C TYR A 151 -0.25 -5.67 10.25
N ALA A 152 0.09 -4.89 11.28
CA ALA A 152 1.05 -5.29 12.30
C ALA A 152 0.62 -6.49 13.15
N LEU A 153 -0.68 -6.81 13.17
CA LEU A 153 -1.24 -7.96 13.89
C LEU A 153 -1.25 -9.24 13.04
N GLN A 154 -0.94 -9.15 11.76
CA GLN A 154 -1.06 -10.29 10.85
C GLN A 154 0.13 -11.23 11.01
N LYS A 155 -0.14 -12.54 11.02
CA LYS A 155 0.88 -13.59 11.24
C LYS A 155 1.99 -13.61 10.19
N TYR A 156 1.72 -13.05 9.01
CA TYR A 156 2.70 -12.92 7.94
C TYR A 156 3.64 -11.71 8.12
N ILE A 157 3.52 -10.94 9.21
CA ILE A 157 4.43 -9.86 9.58
C ILE A 157 5.05 -10.14 10.95
N THR A 158 6.37 -10.02 11.05
CA THR A 158 7.11 -10.07 12.31
C THR A 158 7.87 -8.78 12.55
N TRP A 159 8.21 -8.52 13.81
CA TRP A 159 8.72 -7.23 14.26
C TRP A 159 9.98 -7.38 15.11
N GLU A 160 10.97 -6.54 14.85
CA GLU A 160 12.26 -6.47 15.57
C GLU A 160 12.51 -5.03 15.99
N VAL A 161 12.60 -4.76 17.29
CA VAL A 161 12.91 -3.42 17.82
C VAL A 161 14.37 -3.08 17.52
N ILE A 162 14.59 -1.92 16.91
CA ILE A 162 15.95 -1.42 16.63
C ILE A 162 16.38 -0.47 17.75
N ASP A 163 15.54 0.53 18.05
CA ASP A 163 15.80 1.57 19.06
C ASP A 163 14.47 2.23 19.51
N PRO A 164 14.48 3.23 20.42
CA PRO A 164 13.26 3.85 20.94
C PRO A 164 12.37 4.57 19.91
N SER A 165 12.82 4.76 18.68
CA SER A 165 12.10 5.47 17.60
C SER A 165 11.98 4.66 16.31
N ASN A 166 12.62 3.48 16.24
CA ASN A 166 12.72 2.69 15.02
C ASN A 166 12.42 1.21 15.28
N ILE A 167 11.63 0.60 14.39
CA ILE A 167 11.32 -0.83 14.41
C ILE A 167 11.41 -1.40 13.00
N LYS A 168 11.96 -2.60 12.87
CA LYS A 168 11.99 -3.34 11.61
C LYS A 168 10.75 -4.22 11.51
N GLY A 169 10.03 -4.09 10.40
CA GLY A 169 9.00 -5.04 10.01
C GLY A 169 9.53 -5.99 8.94
N ILE A 170 9.16 -7.25 9.02
CA ILE A 170 9.49 -8.29 8.04
C ILE A 170 8.19 -8.94 7.61
N ILE A 171 7.86 -8.86 6.33
CA ILE A 171 6.71 -9.55 5.73
C ILE A 171 7.19 -10.85 5.06
N HIS A 172 6.48 -11.95 5.29
CA HIS A 172 6.72 -13.25 4.67
C HIS A 172 5.43 -13.83 4.11
N HIS A 173 5.39 -14.07 2.80
CA HIS A 173 4.23 -14.67 2.16
C HIS A 173 4.65 -15.50 0.94
N ASN A 174 4.16 -16.73 0.87
CA ASN A 174 4.41 -17.68 -0.23
C ASN A 174 5.90 -17.85 -0.61
N GLY A 175 6.78 -17.99 0.39
CA GLY A 175 8.22 -18.18 0.17
C GLY A 175 8.99 -16.92 -0.24
N ILE A 176 8.33 -15.76 -0.30
CA ILE A 176 8.96 -14.46 -0.54
C ILE A 176 8.99 -13.70 0.77
N SER A 177 10.09 -12.99 1.03
CA SER A 177 10.23 -12.11 2.17
C SER A 177 10.78 -10.75 1.76
N ALA A 178 10.30 -9.71 2.44
CA ALA A 178 10.80 -8.35 2.33
C ALA A 178 10.78 -7.69 3.71
N SER A 179 11.63 -6.69 3.90
CA SER A 179 11.75 -5.98 5.17
C SER A 179 11.88 -4.48 4.99
N GLY A 180 11.64 -3.73 6.05
CA GLY A 180 11.94 -2.31 6.10
C GLY A 180 11.83 -1.76 7.52
N ILE A 181 12.28 -0.52 7.69
CA ILE A 181 12.35 0.16 8.97
C ILE A 181 11.25 1.21 9.02
N PHE A 182 10.44 1.17 10.07
CA PHE A 182 9.44 2.18 10.38
C PHE A 182 10.04 3.17 11.37
N HIS A 183 9.84 4.45 11.10
CA HIS A 183 10.38 5.56 11.87
C HIS A 183 9.23 6.33 12.52
N PHE A 184 9.30 6.46 13.85
CA PHE A 184 8.30 7.15 14.66
C PHE A 184 8.82 8.50 15.12
N ASN A 185 7.95 9.51 15.07
CA ASN A 185 8.28 10.80 15.68
C ASN A 185 8.06 10.77 17.20
N GLU A 186 8.43 11.85 17.88
CA GLU A 186 8.28 12.02 19.33
C GLU A 186 6.82 11.91 19.82
N HIS A 187 5.85 12.14 18.94
CA HIS A 187 4.44 11.99 19.27
C HIS A 187 3.98 10.53 19.18
N GLY A 188 4.75 9.63 18.55
CA GLY A 188 4.37 8.23 18.29
C GLY A 188 3.59 8.03 17.00
N ASP A 189 3.57 9.01 16.09
CA ASP A 189 3.06 8.81 14.72
C ASP A 189 4.16 8.17 13.86
N CYS A 190 3.81 7.15 13.06
CA CYS A 190 4.74 6.51 12.13
C CYS A 190 4.88 7.36 10.87
N THR A 191 5.99 8.07 10.73
CA THR A 191 6.13 9.11 9.69
C THR A 191 6.82 8.63 8.43
N GLN A 192 7.67 7.61 8.53
CA GLN A 192 8.42 7.07 7.40
C GLN A 192 8.56 5.57 7.48
N PHE A 193 8.65 4.95 6.30
CA PHE A 193 9.09 3.57 6.12
C PHE A 193 10.21 3.57 5.09
N THR A 194 11.36 3.00 5.44
CA THR A 194 12.53 2.88 4.55
C THR A 194 12.86 1.41 4.28
N THR A 195 13.33 1.10 3.07
CA THR A 195 13.68 -0.27 2.71
C THR A 195 14.74 -0.31 1.61
N GLN A 196 15.50 -1.39 1.59
CA GLN A 196 16.39 -1.78 0.50
C GLN A 196 15.83 -2.93 -0.35
N ASP A 197 14.67 -3.49 0.02
CA ASP A 197 14.13 -4.71 -0.56
C ASP A 197 13.19 -4.47 -1.75
N ARG A 198 12.85 -3.22 -2.05
CA ARG A 198 11.92 -2.91 -3.14
C ARG A 198 12.59 -3.03 -4.51
N TYR A 199 12.03 -3.88 -5.35
CA TYR A 199 12.44 -3.98 -6.75
C TYR A 199 11.89 -2.82 -7.57
N ARG A 200 12.76 -2.22 -8.38
CA ARG A 200 12.44 -1.21 -9.38
C ARG A 200 12.72 -1.75 -10.77
N ALA A 201 11.78 -1.59 -11.68
CA ALA A 201 11.97 -1.93 -13.09
C ALA A 201 13.09 -1.07 -13.71
N LYS A 202 13.94 -1.72 -14.51
CA LYS A 202 15.01 -1.14 -15.31
C LYS A 202 14.73 -1.44 -16.79
N LYS A 203 15.63 -0.96 -17.67
CA LYS A 203 15.56 -1.27 -19.10
C LYS A 203 15.64 -2.80 -19.33
N ASN A 204 15.06 -3.27 -20.43
CA ASN A 204 15.10 -4.66 -20.88
C ASN A 204 14.49 -5.67 -19.90
N ASN A 205 13.37 -5.31 -19.25
CA ASN A 205 12.64 -6.17 -18.30
C ASN A 205 13.49 -6.68 -17.13
N LYS A 206 14.58 -5.97 -16.79
CA LYS A 206 15.38 -6.25 -15.60
C LYS A 206 14.80 -5.53 -14.39
N TYR A 207 15.00 -6.11 -13.22
CA TYR A 207 14.62 -5.51 -11.95
C TYR A 207 15.85 -5.38 -11.05
N GLN A 208 15.88 -4.34 -10.24
CA GLN A 208 16.96 -4.12 -9.27
C GLN A 208 16.35 -3.63 -7.96
N LYS A 209 16.80 -4.19 -6.84
CA LYS A 209 16.57 -3.61 -5.52
C LYS A 209 17.11 -2.18 -5.50
N THR A 210 16.27 -1.22 -5.13
CA THR A 210 16.60 0.21 -5.08
C THR A 210 16.07 0.76 -3.77
N PRO A 211 16.85 1.54 -3.00
CA PRO A 211 16.36 2.11 -1.76
C PRO A 211 15.09 2.93 -2.01
N TRP A 212 14.13 2.76 -1.12
CA TRP A 212 12.81 3.31 -1.26
C TRP A 212 12.27 3.78 0.08
N THR A 213 11.58 4.92 0.04
CA THR A 213 10.93 5.53 1.19
C THR A 213 9.46 5.77 0.90
N ALA A 214 8.59 5.34 1.81
CA ALA A 214 7.26 5.92 1.95
C ALA A 214 7.27 6.92 3.09
N THR A 215 6.55 8.02 2.91
CA THR A 215 6.35 9.04 3.94
C THR A 215 4.86 9.23 4.19
N ALA A 216 4.46 9.28 5.45
CA ALA A 216 3.09 9.42 5.91
C ALA A 216 3.01 10.54 6.95
N ASN A 217 2.29 11.61 6.65
CA ASN A 217 2.27 12.83 7.48
C ASN A 217 0.83 13.32 7.73
N ASP A 218 0.73 14.32 8.60
CA ASP A 218 -0.51 15.03 8.92
C ASP A 218 -1.62 14.07 9.37
N TYR A 219 -1.32 13.27 10.39
CA TYR A 219 -2.29 12.35 10.98
C TYR A 219 -3.45 13.13 11.61
N ILE A 220 -4.69 12.76 11.25
CA ILE A 220 -5.92 13.35 11.80
C ILE A 220 -6.82 12.27 12.36
N LEU A 221 -7.64 12.60 13.37
CA LEU A 221 -8.72 11.75 13.85
C LEU A 221 -10.00 12.05 13.08
N LYS A 222 -10.62 11.03 12.47
CA LYS A 222 -11.90 11.17 11.77
C LYS A 222 -12.72 9.89 11.91
N LYS A 223 -13.97 10.03 12.39
CA LYS A 223 -14.88 8.89 12.65
C LYS A 223 -14.25 7.81 13.55
N GLY A 224 -13.52 8.23 14.59
CA GLY A 224 -12.93 7.33 15.59
C GLY A 224 -11.59 6.70 15.20
N ILE A 225 -11.13 6.85 13.96
CA ILE A 225 -9.82 6.34 13.52
C ILE A 225 -8.89 7.49 13.15
N ARG A 226 -7.61 7.36 13.50
CA ARG A 226 -6.54 8.30 13.14
C ARG A 226 -5.63 7.71 12.08
N PHE A 227 -5.46 8.44 10.97
CA PHE A 227 -4.70 8.01 9.78
C PHE A 227 -3.97 9.22 9.16
N PRO A 228 -2.88 9.01 8.38
CA PRO A 228 -2.14 10.10 7.74
C PRO A 228 -2.97 10.72 6.62
N THR A 229 -2.97 12.05 6.48
CA THR A 229 -3.67 12.71 5.37
C THR A 229 -2.79 12.98 4.17
N LYS A 230 -1.46 12.84 4.28
CA LYS A 230 -0.51 12.94 3.18
C LYS A 230 0.34 11.69 3.09
N PHE A 231 0.51 11.18 1.88
CA PHE A 231 1.37 10.04 1.60
C PHE A 231 2.20 10.30 0.35
N SER A 232 3.49 9.97 0.38
CA SER A 232 4.34 10.00 -0.81
C SER A 232 5.30 8.81 -0.87
N ALA A 233 5.82 8.54 -2.05
CA ALA A 233 6.78 7.47 -2.31
C ALA A 233 7.96 7.98 -3.15
N THR A 234 9.16 7.65 -2.68
CA THR A 234 10.43 8.17 -3.22
C THR A 234 11.40 7.02 -3.47
N TRP A 235 11.98 7.01 -4.67
CA TRP A 235 13.16 6.19 -4.97
C TRP A 235 14.42 6.98 -4.66
N HIS A 236 15.38 6.35 -3.99
CA HIS A 236 16.72 6.90 -3.83
C HIS A 236 17.63 6.24 -4.86
N THR A 237 18.20 7.04 -5.76
CA THR A 237 19.03 6.55 -6.85
C THR A 237 20.39 7.24 -6.82
N ASP A 238 21.36 6.69 -7.55
CA ASP A 238 22.69 7.31 -7.69
C ASP A 238 22.62 8.72 -8.31
N ASN A 239 21.53 9.04 -9.01
CA ASN A 239 21.28 10.34 -9.61
C ASN A 239 20.42 11.26 -8.72
N GLY A 240 20.22 10.89 -7.46
CA GLY A 240 19.41 11.61 -6.48
C GLY A 240 18.01 11.04 -6.28
N ASP A 241 17.23 11.77 -5.50
CA ASP A 241 15.91 11.37 -5.03
C ASP A 241 14.84 11.60 -6.09
N TYR A 242 13.97 10.62 -6.23
CA TYR A 242 12.88 10.60 -7.18
C TYR A 242 11.55 10.29 -6.49
N GLU A 243 10.93 11.34 -5.95
CA GLU A 243 9.53 11.29 -5.51
C GLU A 243 8.63 11.10 -6.75
N TYR A 244 7.94 9.96 -6.83
CA TYR A 244 7.19 9.59 -8.03
C TYR A 244 5.69 9.46 -7.78
N PHE A 245 5.27 9.38 -6.53
CA PHE A 245 3.87 9.35 -6.13
C PHE A 245 3.66 10.28 -4.95
N LYS A 246 2.54 11.01 -4.99
CA LYS A 246 2.00 11.73 -3.82
C LYS A 246 0.48 11.72 -3.87
N GLY A 247 -0.13 11.71 -2.70
CA GLY A 247 -1.58 11.74 -2.58
C GLY A 247 -2.01 12.21 -1.21
N SER A 248 -3.25 12.72 -1.13
CA SER A 248 -3.92 12.95 0.14
C SER A 248 -4.94 11.86 0.42
N ILE A 249 -5.15 11.52 1.70
CA ILE A 249 -6.11 10.50 2.11
C ILE A 249 -7.31 11.20 2.74
N LYS A 250 -8.48 11.03 2.11
CA LYS A 250 -9.74 11.65 2.56
C LYS A 250 -10.39 10.86 3.70
N SER A 251 -10.31 9.54 3.63
CA SER A 251 -10.80 8.62 4.66
C SER A 251 -10.25 7.22 4.44
N VAL A 252 -10.10 6.49 5.54
CA VAL A 252 -9.96 5.03 5.53
C VAL A 252 -11.30 4.46 6.01
N GLU A 253 -11.93 3.59 5.22
CA GLU A 253 -13.20 2.95 5.58
C GLU A 253 -12.94 1.47 5.85
N LEU A 254 -13.18 1.06 7.10
CA LEU A 254 -12.91 -0.28 7.58
C LEU A 254 -14.13 -1.18 7.34
N ASN A 255 -13.89 -2.44 6.98
CA ASN A 255 -14.92 -3.46 6.74
C ASN A 255 -15.97 -3.04 5.70
N LYS A 256 -15.52 -2.28 4.69
CA LYS A 256 -16.34 -1.87 3.54
C LYS A 256 -15.64 -2.21 2.25
N THR A 257 -16.33 -2.93 1.38
CA THR A 257 -15.83 -3.37 0.07
C THR A 257 -16.47 -2.62 -1.11
N GLU A 258 -17.47 -1.79 -0.83
CA GLU A 258 -18.22 -1.05 -1.85
C GLU A 258 -17.47 0.19 -2.37
N PHE A 259 -17.56 0.42 -3.68
CA PHE A 259 -17.03 1.60 -4.35
C PHE A 259 -18.17 2.45 -4.93
N SER A 260 -18.38 3.64 -4.36
CA SER A 260 -19.27 4.65 -4.95
C SER A 260 -18.56 5.40 -6.09
N GLY A 261 -19.08 5.33 -7.32
CA GLY A 261 -18.63 6.22 -8.41
C GLY A 261 -17.30 5.86 -9.08
N ILE A 262 -16.93 4.58 -9.11
CA ILE A 262 -15.92 4.05 -10.04
C ILE A 262 -16.42 4.15 -11.47
#